data_AF-A0A453RZ74-F1
#
_entry.id   AF-A0A453RZ74-F1
#
_cell.length_a   1.000
_cell.length_b   1.000
_cell.length_c   1.000
_cell.angle_alpha   90.00
_cell.angle_beta   90.00
_cell.angle_gamma   90.00
#
_symmetry.space_group_name_H-M   'P 1'
#
loop_
_entity.id
_entity.type
_entity.pdbx_description
1 polymer ?
#
loop_
_entity_poly.entity_id
_entity_poly.type
_entity_poly.pdbx_seq_one_letter_code
_entity_poly.pdbx_strand_id
1 'polypeptide(L)'
;TALHTFWLRINFGIFYPDSIDDYCQIRPWVCHALRSNVQVLGIVHHGEILTIGNAFTSSYLKRLQLRNFDVDDWFVKKLFSGCPNLEELELICCFVNIIKFSSTKLQRSTVTTTDDRSISCLGFEDMVIDMPKLVSLDIKEVPDRNLYFVDVSSLETASVCIDESSFASSQVDCNVLSALSNITSLRSLSLTVRHKPDNSIAW
;
A
#
# COMPACT_ATOMS: atom_id res chain seq x y z
N THR A 1 -31.58 2.73 3.84
CA THR A 1 -30.70 3.55 2.97
C THR A 1 -29.36 2.88 2.91
N ALA A 2 -28.83 2.58 1.72
CA ALA A 2 -27.52 1.92 1.61
C ALA A 2 -26.42 2.90 2.03
N LEU A 3 -25.58 2.49 2.97
CA LEU A 3 -24.42 3.27 3.39
C LEU A 3 -23.43 3.26 2.24
N HIS A 4 -23.26 4.37 1.52
CA HIS A 4 -22.34 4.43 0.38
C HIS A 4 -20.87 4.46 0.83
N THR A 5 -20.61 5.23 1.89
CA THR A 5 -19.26 5.52 2.38
C THR A 5 -19.21 5.32 3.89
N PHE A 6 -18.17 4.68 4.37
CA PHE A 6 -17.89 4.52 5.79
C PHE A 6 -16.43 4.86 6.09
N TRP A 7 -16.22 5.74 7.07
CA TRP A 7 -14.91 6.09 7.60
C TRP A 7 -14.87 5.82 9.09
N LEU A 8 -13.97 4.94 9.50
CA LEU A 8 -13.61 4.76 10.89
C LEU A 8 -12.30 5.51 11.14
N ARG A 9 -12.40 6.62 11.87
CA ARG A 9 -11.25 7.45 12.24
C ARG A 9 -11.06 7.39 13.75
N ILE A 10 -9.97 6.78 14.19
CA ILE A 10 -9.61 6.72 15.60
C ILE A 10 -8.50 7.71 15.84
N ASN A 11 -8.85 8.80 16.53
CA ASN A 11 -7.91 9.83 16.95
C ASN A 11 -7.52 9.55 18.39
N PHE A 12 -6.25 9.26 18.63
CA PHE A 12 -5.72 9.21 19.99
C PHE A 12 -5.38 10.63 20.44
N GLY A 13 -5.88 11.02 21.61
CA GLY A 13 -5.37 12.19 22.30
C GLY A 13 -3.93 11.93 22.76
N ILE A 14 -3.14 13.00 22.91
CA ILE A 14 -1.68 13.00 23.18
C ILE A 14 -1.29 12.26 24.49
N PHE A 15 -2.24 11.69 25.24
CA PHE A 15 -2.05 11.23 26.62
C PHE A 15 -2.73 9.91 27.02
N TYR A 16 -3.22 9.07 26.10
CA TYR A 16 -3.91 7.83 26.53
C TYR A 16 -3.22 6.54 26.06
N PRO A 17 -2.95 5.59 26.99
CA PRO A 17 -2.40 4.25 26.70
C PRO A 17 -3.42 3.30 26.06
N ASP A 18 -4.66 3.74 25.85
CA ASP A 18 -5.72 2.96 25.20
C ASP A 18 -5.63 3.06 23.67
N SER A 19 -4.46 2.72 23.11
CA SER A 19 -4.33 2.55 21.66
C SER A 19 -5.07 1.29 21.22
N ILE A 20 -5.68 1.33 20.03
CA ILE A 20 -6.18 0.12 19.39
C ILE A 20 -4.95 -0.66 18.96
N ASP A 21 -4.75 -1.80 19.62
CA ASP A 21 -3.66 -2.75 19.40
C ASP A 21 -4.12 -4.03 18.70
N ASP A 22 -5.44 -4.28 18.67
CA ASP A 22 -6.05 -5.42 17.98
C ASP A 22 -7.21 -5.00 17.06
N TYR A 23 -7.12 -5.43 15.79
CA TYR A 23 -8.18 -5.29 14.80
C TYR A 23 -9.54 -5.84 15.26
N CYS A 24 -9.56 -6.83 16.16
CA CYS A 24 -10.80 -7.39 16.72
C CYS A 24 -11.69 -6.34 17.39
N GLN A 25 -11.12 -5.26 17.92
CA GLN A 25 -11.87 -4.17 18.56
C GLN A 25 -12.73 -3.40 17.56
N ILE A 26 -12.26 -3.26 16.31
CA ILE A 26 -12.95 -2.50 15.25
C ILE A 26 -13.66 -3.40 14.22
N ARG A 27 -13.32 -4.69 14.19
CA ARG A 27 -13.87 -5.68 13.25
C ARG A 27 -15.40 -5.67 13.15
N PRO A 28 -16.20 -5.59 14.24
CA PRO A 28 -17.66 -5.59 14.11
C PRO A 28 -18.20 -4.43 13.27
N TRP A 29 -17.57 -3.25 13.37
CA TRP A 29 -17.97 -2.04 12.66
C TRP A 29 -17.64 -2.16 11.18
N VAL A 30 -16.43 -2.66 10.87
CA VAL A 30 -16.01 -2.97 9.51
C VAL A 30 -16.94 -4.01 8.86
N CYS A 31 -17.24 -5.11 9.56
CA CYS A 31 -18.17 -6.12 9.06
C CYS A 31 -19.56 -5.56 8.81
N HIS A 32 -20.07 -4.70 9.69
CA HIS A 32 -21.37 -4.06 9.52
C HIS A 32 -21.39 -3.14 8.29
N ALA A 33 -20.34 -2.34 8.09
CA ALA A 33 -20.19 -1.49 6.92
C ALA A 33 -20.17 -2.30 5.62
N LEU A 34 -19.36 -3.36 5.55
CA LEU A 34 -19.30 -4.25 4.38
C LEU A 34 -20.66 -4.90 4.07
N ARG A 35 -21.37 -5.39 5.10
CA ARG A 35 -22.73 -5.95 4.96
C ARG A 35 -23.78 -4.91 4.53
N SER A 36 -23.48 -3.64 4.71
CA SER A 36 -24.32 -2.52 4.26
C SER A 36 -24.03 -2.09 2.83
N ASN A 37 -23.22 -2.87 2.09
CA ASN A 37 -22.86 -2.65 0.69
C ASN A 37 -22.14 -1.31 0.44
N VAL A 38 -21.26 -0.93 1.36
CA VAL A 38 -20.39 0.26 1.17
C VAL A 38 -19.54 0.13 -0.09
N GLN A 39 -19.44 1.23 -0.82
CA GLN A 39 -18.53 1.36 -1.97
C GLN A 39 -17.19 1.96 -1.55
N VAL A 40 -17.17 2.74 -0.46
CA VAL A 40 -15.96 3.36 0.07
C VAL A 40 -15.80 2.99 1.53
N LEU A 41 -14.66 2.40 1.87
CA LEU A 41 -14.28 2.06 3.24
C LEU A 41 -12.92 2.69 3.56
N GLY A 42 -12.85 3.46 4.63
CA GLY A 42 -11.59 3.96 5.16
C GLY A 42 -11.42 3.64 6.63
N ILE A 43 -10.26 3.10 7.00
CA ILE A 43 -9.87 2.84 8.39
C ILE A 43 -8.58 3.58 8.67
N VAL A 44 -8.66 4.56 9.56
CA VAL A 44 -7.57 5.49 9.86
C VAL A 44 -7.36 5.52 11.36
N HIS A 45 -6.21 5.06 11.82
CA HIS A 45 -5.77 5.18 13.21
C HIS A 45 -4.30 5.61 13.27
N HIS A 46 -3.88 6.09 14.43
CA HIS A 46 -2.52 6.58 14.69
C HIS A 46 -1.82 5.78 15.81
N GLY A 47 -2.30 4.56 16.07
CA GLY A 47 -1.75 3.65 17.07
C GLY A 47 -0.79 2.63 16.46
N GLU A 48 -0.62 1.51 17.15
CA GLU A 48 0.19 0.36 16.72
C GLU A 48 -0.24 -0.19 15.37
N ILE A 49 0.68 -0.87 14.67
CA ILE A 49 0.38 -1.54 13.41
C ILE A 49 -0.61 -2.68 13.66
N LEU A 50 -1.76 -2.66 12.97
CA LEU A 50 -2.77 -3.70 13.11
C LEU A 50 -2.60 -4.80 12.06
N THR A 51 -2.61 -6.06 12.51
CA THR A 51 -2.69 -7.23 11.63
C THR A 51 -4.15 -7.61 11.39
N ILE A 52 -4.53 -7.78 10.12
CA ILE A 52 -5.89 -8.20 9.75
C ILE A 52 -5.96 -9.72 9.71
N GLY A 53 -6.66 -10.32 10.69
CA GLY A 53 -6.83 -11.77 10.74
C GLY A 53 -7.77 -12.38 9.69
N ASN A 54 -8.73 -11.61 9.15
CA ASN A 54 -9.63 -12.04 8.08
C ASN A 54 -9.94 -10.86 7.15
N ALA A 55 -9.65 -11.02 5.86
CA ALA A 55 -9.76 -9.94 4.88
C ALA A 55 -11.19 -9.48 4.59
N PHE A 56 -11.28 -8.31 3.99
CA PHE A 56 -12.51 -7.69 3.51
C PHE A 56 -13.19 -8.59 2.45
N THR A 57 -14.48 -8.85 2.62
CA THR A 57 -15.31 -9.53 1.62
C THR A 57 -16.49 -8.63 1.27
N SER A 58 -16.53 -8.14 0.03
CA SER A 58 -17.61 -7.30 -0.47
C SER A 58 -17.60 -7.25 -2.00
N SER A 59 -18.75 -7.51 -2.61
CA SER A 59 -18.95 -7.32 -4.05
C SER A 59 -19.20 -5.84 -4.42
N TYR A 60 -19.32 -4.94 -3.45
CA TYR A 60 -19.66 -3.53 -3.67
C TYR A 60 -18.50 -2.58 -3.43
N LEU A 61 -17.47 -3.03 -2.69
CA LEU A 61 -16.35 -2.18 -2.32
C LEU A 61 -15.52 -1.83 -3.55
N LYS A 62 -15.40 -0.52 -3.81
CA LYS A 62 -14.64 0.06 -4.92
C LYS A 62 -13.39 0.81 -4.45
N ARG A 63 -13.44 1.41 -3.27
CA ARG A 63 -12.31 2.13 -2.68
C ARG A 63 -12.05 1.67 -1.26
N LEU A 64 -10.79 1.33 -0.98
CA LEU A 64 -10.29 0.98 0.34
C LEU A 64 -9.14 1.90 0.72
N GLN A 65 -9.22 2.53 1.88
CA GLN A 65 -8.10 3.22 2.51
C GLN A 65 -7.78 2.60 3.86
N LEU A 66 -6.52 2.26 4.07
CA LEU A 66 -5.99 1.73 5.33
C LEU A 66 -4.81 2.59 5.76
N ARG A 67 -4.72 2.86 7.06
CA ARG A 67 -3.53 3.46 7.68
C ARG A 67 -3.08 2.64 8.87
N ASN A 68 -1.76 2.47 9.04
CA ASN A 68 -1.14 1.73 10.14
C ASN A 68 -1.57 0.25 10.17
N PHE A 69 -1.62 -0.41 9.01
CA PHE A 69 -1.89 -1.85 8.89
C PHE A 69 -0.66 -2.62 8.43
N ASP A 70 -0.56 -3.87 8.86
CA ASP A 70 0.35 -4.86 8.28
C ASP A 70 -0.25 -5.41 6.99
N VAL A 71 0.55 -5.41 5.92
CA VAL A 71 0.14 -5.74 4.56
C VAL A 71 1.17 -6.69 3.94
N ASP A 72 0.81 -7.96 3.89
CA ASP A 72 1.60 -9.03 3.28
C ASP A 72 0.95 -9.62 2.02
N ASP A 73 1.64 -10.57 1.37
CA ASP A 73 1.12 -11.29 0.20
C ASP A 73 -0.21 -12.02 0.47
N TRP A 74 -0.39 -12.54 1.69
CA TRP A 74 -1.62 -13.23 2.08
C TRP A 74 -2.80 -12.26 2.14
N PHE A 75 -2.61 -11.10 2.76
CA PHE A 75 -3.60 -10.04 2.87
C PHE A 75 -4.05 -9.55 1.49
N VAL A 76 -3.12 -9.19 0.60
CA VAL A 76 -3.50 -8.65 -0.72
C VAL A 76 -4.20 -9.70 -1.59
N LYS A 77 -3.77 -10.96 -1.52
CA LYS A 77 -4.44 -12.07 -2.22
C LYS A 77 -5.88 -12.23 -1.73
N LYS A 78 -6.10 -12.15 -0.42
CA LYS A 78 -7.44 -12.25 0.17
C LYS A 78 -8.28 -11.01 -0.10
N LEU A 79 -7.68 -9.81 -0.11
CA LEU A 79 -8.36 -8.57 -0.47
C LEU A 79 -8.89 -8.62 -1.91
N PHE A 80 -8.04 -8.94 -2.90
CA PHE A 80 -8.47 -8.93 -4.30
C PHE A 80 -9.44 -10.07 -4.65
N SER A 81 -9.35 -11.22 -3.98
CA SER A 81 -10.33 -12.29 -4.13
C SER A 81 -11.66 -12.02 -3.41
N GLY A 82 -11.63 -11.34 -2.26
CA GLY A 82 -12.83 -10.98 -1.48
C GLY A 82 -13.52 -9.70 -1.96
N CYS A 83 -12.80 -8.80 -2.62
CA CYS A 83 -13.30 -7.52 -3.12
C CYS A 83 -13.04 -7.38 -4.64
N PRO A 84 -13.76 -8.14 -5.49
CA PRO A 84 -13.46 -8.23 -6.93
C PRO A 84 -13.75 -6.94 -7.73
N ASN A 85 -14.42 -5.95 -7.14
CA ASN A 85 -14.74 -4.67 -7.75
C ASN A 85 -13.90 -3.51 -7.19
N LEU A 86 -12.81 -3.82 -6.46
CA LEU A 86 -11.90 -2.81 -5.93
C LEU A 86 -11.12 -2.13 -7.06
N GLU A 87 -11.32 -0.83 -7.19
CA GLU A 87 -10.71 0.04 -8.21
C GLU A 87 -9.64 0.95 -7.60
N GLU A 88 -9.74 1.28 -6.31
CA GLU A 88 -8.85 2.21 -5.62
C GLU A 88 -8.36 1.63 -4.29
N LEU A 89 -7.04 1.64 -4.08
CA LEU A 89 -6.41 1.18 -2.85
C LEU A 89 -5.40 2.20 -2.35
N GLU A 90 -5.58 2.64 -1.11
CA GLU A 90 -4.67 3.54 -0.42
C GLU A 90 -4.14 2.87 0.85
N LEU A 91 -2.85 2.58 0.88
CA LEU A 91 -2.12 2.07 2.03
C LEU A 91 -1.22 3.19 2.54
N ILE A 92 -1.58 3.80 3.66
CA ILE A 92 -0.96 5.03 4.14
C ILE A 92 -0.26 4.77 5.47
N CYS A 93 1.06 4.90 5.53
CA CYS A 93 1.83 4.52 6.72
C CYS A 93 1.48 3.08 7.14
N CYS A 94 1.46 2.14 6.20
CA CYS A 94 1.30 0.71 6.48
C CYS A 94 2.68 0.03 6.59
N PHE A 95 2.77 -1.14 7.20
CA PHE A 95 3.93 -2.00 7.06
C PHE A 95 3.70 -2.90 5.84
N VAL A 96 4.47 -2.70 4.76
CA VAL A 96 4.23 -3.33 3.46
C VAL A 96 5.31 -4.35 3.16
N ASN A 97 4.97 -5.63 3.32
CA ASN A 97 5.84 -6.78 3.05
C ASN A 97 5.23 -7.65 1.94
N ILE A 98 5.13 -7.08 0.73
CA ILE A 98 4.52 -7.73 -0.43
C ILE A 98 5.63 -8.09 -1.44
N ILE A 99 5.67 -9.34 -1.87
CA ILE A 99 6.51 -9.79 -2.98
C ILE A 99 5.81 -9.51 -4.31
N LYS A 100 4.51 -9.84 -4.42
CA LYS A 100 3.74 -9.62 -5.66
C LYS A 100 2.45 -8.85 -5.41
N PHE A 101 2.36 -7.67 -6.00
CA PHE A 101 1.19 -6.83 -5.97
C PHE A 101 0.45 -6.85 -7.32
N SER A 102 -0.62 -7.65 -7.40
CA SER A 102 -1.31 -7.90 -8.66
C SER A 102 -2.83 -7.79 -8.56
N SER A 103 -3.42 -7.14 -9.56
CA SER A 103 -4.87 -6.96 -9.68
C SER A 103 -5.27 -6.70 -11.13
N THR A 104 -6.38 -7.30 -11.58
CA THR A 104 -6.92 -7.09 -12.93
C THR A 104 -7.96 -5.96 -13.01
N LYS A 105 -8.22 -5.29 -11.88
CA LYS A 105 -9.31 -4.31 -11.70
C LYS A 105 -8.87 -2.99 -11.11
N LEU A 106 -7.79 -2.99 -10.33
CA LEU A 106 -7.29 -1.79 -9.67
C LEU A 106 -6.85 -0.76 -10.72
N GLN A 107 -7.29 0.47 -10.53
CA GLN A 107 -7.02 1.62 -11.39
C GLN A 107 -6.15 2.67 -10.69
N ARG A 108 -6.27 2.80 -9.37
CA ARG A 108 -5.47 3.72 -8.57
C ARG A 108 -4.88 3.01 -7.37
N SER A 109 -3.59 3.22 -7.15
CA SER A 109 -2.88 2.67 -6.00
C SER A 109 -1.97 3.72 -5.38
N THR A 110 -2.11 3.93 -4.07
CA THR A 110 -1.19 4.74 -3.28
C THR A 110 -0.62 3.87 -2.16
N VAL A 111 0.71 3.85 -2.07
CA VAL A 111 1.44 3.10 -1.06
C VAL A 111 2.45 4.02 -0.38
N THR A 112 2.31 4.14 0.93
CA THR A 112 3.26 4.82 1.82
C THR A 112 3.51 3.88 2.98
N THR A 113 4.76 3.45 3.16
CA THR A 113 5.16 2.56 4.26
C THR A 113 5.50 3.38 5.51
N THR A 114 5.54 2.76 6.69
CA THR A 114 6.11 3.37 7.90
C THR A 114 7.64 3.19 7.95
N ASP A 115 8.40 4.22 8.35
CA ASP A 115 9.83 4.14 8.71
C ASP A 115 10.04 3.54 10.12
N ASP A 116 9.19 2.60 10.55
CA ASP A 116 9.45 1.92 11.84
C ASP A 116 10.59 0.91 11.66
N ARG A 117 11.80 1.41 11.95
CA ARG A 117 13.09 0.73 11.85
C ARG A 117 13.21 -0.49 12.75
N SER A 118 12.26 -0.74 13.65
CA SER A 118 12.26 -1.94 14.49
C SER A 118 11.79 -3.20 13.75
N ILE A 119 11.14 -3.05 12.59
CA ILE A 119 10.52 -4.15 11.82
C ILE A 119 11.26 -4.39 10.48
N SER A 120 12.49 -3.90 10.32
CA SER A 120 13.34 -4.21 9.16
C SER A 120 13.86 -5.66 9.26
N CYS A 121 12.97 -6.64 9.09
CA CYS A 121 13.28 -8.05 9.34
C CYS A 121 13.61 -8.86 8.10
N LEU A 122 13.55 -8.30 6.90
CA LEU A 122 13.80 -9.07 5.68
C LEU A 122 14.74 -8.26 4.80
N GLY A 123 15.77 -8.93 4.27
CA GLY A 123 16.79 -8.31 3.44
C GLY A 123 16.21 -7.68 2.17
N PHE A 124 17.10 -7.10 1.36
CA PHE A 124 16.71 -6.44 0.13
C PHE A 124 15.92 -7.40 -0.79
N GLU A 125 14.67 -7.07 -1.10
CA GLU A 125 13.75 -7.95 -1.85
C GLU A 125 13.03 -7.21 -2.98
N ASP A 126 12.78 -7.92 -4.08
CA ASP A 126 12.06 -7.36 -5.22
C ASP A 126 10.54 -7.33 -4.98
N MET A 127 9.90 -6.23 -5.34
CA MET A 127 8.43 -6.09 -5.35
C MET A 127 7.93 -6.02 -6.80
N VAL A 128 7.13 -7.01 -7.17
CA VAL A 128 6.57 -7.14 -8.52
C VAL A 128 5.18 -6.48 -8.58
N ILE A 129 4.99 -5.58 -9.55
CA ILE A 129 3.73 -4.88 -9.82
C ILE A 129 3.17 -5.37 -11.16
N ASP A 130 1.97 -5.95 -11.09
CA ASP A 130 1.29 -6.60 -12.21
C ASP A 130 -0.21 -6.22 -12.22
N MET A 131 -0.49 -5.06 -12.80
CA MET A 131 -1.80 -4.40 -12.76
C MET A 131 -2.13 -3.75 -14.12
N PRO A 132 -2.64 -4.51 -15.10
CA PRO A 132 -2.83 -4.03 -16.48
C PRO A 132 -3.77 -2.82 -16.61
N LYS A 133 -4.69 -2.62 -15.66
CA LYS A 133 -5.67 -1.52 -15.66
C LYS A 133 -5.28 -0.34 -14.77
N LEU A 134 -4.09 -0.38 -14.18
CA LEU A 134 -3.61 0.69 -13.31
C LEU A 134 -3.37 1.95 -14.15
N VAL A 135 -4.04 3.04 -13.77
CA VAL A 135 -3.96 4.36 -14.43
C VAL A 135 -3.06 5.30 -13.62
N SER A 136 -3.11 5.20 -12.30
CA SER A 136 -2.32 6.04 -11.40
C SER A 136 -1.64 5.22 -10.31
N LEU A 137 -0.34 5.46 -10.13
CA LEU A 137 0.47 4.84 -9.09
C LEU A 137 1.25 5.91 -8.32
N ASP A 138 1.17 5.87 -6.99
CA ASP A 138 1.97 6.71 -6.09
C ASP A 138 2.60 5.82 -5.01
N ILE A 139 3.91 5.60 -5.10
CA ILE A 139 4.69 4.83 -4.12
C ILE A 139 5.69 5.79 -3.48
N LYS A 140 5.45 6.20 -2.24
CA LYS A 140 6.31 7.18 -1.54
C LYS A 140 7.41 6.55 -0.70
N GLU A 141 7.13 5.40 -0.10
CA GLU A 141 8.04 4.78 0.85
C GLU A 141 7.86 3.27 0.76
N VAL A 142 8.88 2.56 0.26
CA VAL A 142 9.05 1.09 0.37
C VAL A 142 10.55 0.87 0.55
N PRO A 143 11.04 0.80 1.80
CA PRO A 143 12.47 0.65 2.07
C PRO A 143 12.97 -0.72 1.60
N ASP A 144 14.25 -0.79 1.23
CA ASP A 144 14.97 -2.02 0.90
C ASP A 144 14.31 -2.89 -0.19
N ARG A 145 13.61 -2.27 -1.16
CA ARG A 145 13.02 -2.98 -2.31
C ARG A 145 13.31 -2.35 -3.65
N ASN A 146 13.56 -3.20 -4.64
CA ASN A 146 13.49 -2.82 -6.05
C ASN A 146 12.08 -3.08 -6.60
N LEU A 147 11.62 -2.19 -7.47
CA LEU A 147 10.31 -2.33 -8.11
C LEU A 147 10.45 -2.90 -9.53
N TYR A 148 9.68 -3.94 -9.81
CA TYR A 148 9.60 -4.57 -11.12
C TYR A 148 8.18 -4.49 -11.66
N PHE A 149 8.03 -3.94 -12.86
CA PHE A 149 6.74 -3.79 -13.51
C PHE A 149 6.59 -4.85 -14.59
N VAL A 150 5.51 -5.64 -14.52
CA VAL A 150 5.22 -6.71 -15.48
C VAL A 150 4.23 -6.23 -16.54
N ASP A 151 2.98 -5.99 -16.15
CA ASP A 151 1.96 -5.39 -17.01
C ASP A 151 1.32 -4.21 -16.29
N VAL A 152 1.64 -3.01 -16.78
CA VAL A 152 1.07 -1.72 -16.35
C VAL A 152 0.77 -0.87 -17.58
N SER A 153 0.32 -1.52 -18.65
CA SER A 153 0.10 -0.91 -19.97
C SER A 153 -0.89 0.27 -19.98
N SER A 154 -1.78 0.38 -19.00
CA SER A 154 -2.75 1.49 -18.87
C SER A 154 -2.24 2.69 -18.06
N LEU A 155 -1.00 2.68 -17.57
CA LEU A 155 -0.50 3.66 -16.61
C LEU A 155 -0.31 5.04 -17.26
N GLU A 156 -1.03 6.05 -16.74
CA GLU A 156 -0.92 7.44 -17.22
C GLU A 156 -0.04 8.31 -16.33
N THR A 157 -0.04 8.04 -15.02
CA THR A 157 0.76 8.80 -14.04
C THR A 157 1.43 7.87 -13.05
N ALA A 158 2.72 8.09 -12.80
CA ALA A 158 3.49 7.36 -11.81
C ALA A 158 4.34 8.33 -10.97
N SER A 159 4.24 8.23 -9.65
CA SER A 159 5.20 8.79 -8.71
C SER A 159 5.80 7.66 -7.91
N VAL A 160 7.11 7.51 -7.96
CA VAL A 160 7.82 6.40 -7.32
C VAL A 160 9.02 6.94 -6.57
N CYS A 161 9.12 6.59 -5.29
CA CYS A 161 10.28 6.84 -4.48
C CYS A 161 11.13 5.57 -4.37
N ILE A 162 12.34 5.64 -4.89
CA ILE A 162 13.34 4.57 -4.86
C ILE A 162 14.33 4.81 -3.74
N ASP A 163 14.90 3.73 -3.22
CA ASP A 163 15.93 3.77 -2.20
C ASP A 163 17.30 4.13 -2.81
N GLU A 164 18.16 4.84 -2.09
CA GLU A 164 19.52 5.14 -2.55
C GLU A 164 20.34 3.87 -2.83
N SER A 165 20.06 2.79 -2.12
CA SER A 165 20.73 1.51 -2.33
C SER A 165 20.43 0.91 -3.70
N SER A 166 19.32 1.28 -4.33
CA SER A 166 19.03 0.95 -5.74
C SER A 166 20.06 1.56 -6.72
N PHE A 167 20.92 2.49 -6.30
CA PHE A 167 22.02 3.04 -7.11
C PHE A 167 23.40 2.47 -6.75
N ALA A 168 23.54 1.78 -5.62
CA ALA A 168 24.84 1.38 -5.08
C ALA A 168 25.47 0.17 -5.81
N SER A 169 24.68 -0.54 -6.61
CA SER A 169 25.11 -1.74 -7.34
C SER A 169 25.01 -1.48 -8.84
N SER A 170 26.10 -1.69 -9.58
CA SER A 170 26.13 -1.64 -11.05
C SER A 170 25.29 -2.74 -11.72
N GLN A 171 24.68 -3.63 -10.92
CA GLN A 171 23.75 -4.66 -11.36
C GLN A 171 22.28 -4.27 -11.16
N VAL A 172 21.98 -3.15 -10.47
CA VAL A 172 20.60 -2.63 -10.41
C VAL A 172 20.35 -1.91 -11.74
N ASP A 173 19.93 -2.69 -12.72
CA ASP A 173 19.37 -2.18 -13.95
C ASP A 173 18.29 -1.13 -13.63
N CYS A 174 18.16 -0.11 -14.48
CA CYS A 174 17.14 0.92 -14.37
C CYS A 174 15.73 0.34 -14.62
N ASN A 175 15.32 -0.69 -13.90
CA ASN A 175 14.13 -1.54 -14.14
C ASN A 175 12.83 -0.74 -14.14
N VAL A 176 12.76 0.30 -13.30
CA VAL A 176 11.64 1.23 -13.29
C VAL A 176 11.60 2.03 -14.61
N LEU A 177 12.71 2.64 -15.03
CA LEU A 177 12.74 3.42 -16.27
C LEU A 177 12.60 2.55 -17.51
N SER A 178 13.22 1.37 -17.55
CA SER A 178 13.13 0.46 -18.69
C SER A 178 11.72 -0.10 -18.85
N ALA A 179 11.05 -0.47 -17.75
CA ALA A 179 9.69 -0.96 -17.81
C ALA A 179 8.67 0.15 -18.14
N LEU A 180 8.86 1.35 -17.56
CA LEU A 180 7.91 2.45 -17.76
C LEU A 180 8.14 3.23 -19.07
N SER A 181 9.35 3.21 -19.65
CA SER A 181 9.65 3.95 -20.89
C SER A 181 8.94 3.45 -22.13
N ASN A 182 8.51 2.18 -22.15
CA ASN A 182 7.78 1.59 -23.27
C ASN A 182 6.26 1.82 -23.21
N ILE A 183 5.75 2.47 -22.15
CA ILE A 183 4.32 2.70 -21.93
C ILE A 183 3.88 3.95 -22.70
N THR A 184 3.07 3.76 -23.73
CA THR A 184 2.60 4.87 -24.60
C THR A 184 1.54 5.75 -23.95
N SER A 185 0.84 5.24 -22.93
CA SER A 185 -0.17 5.97 -22.16
C SER A 185 0.42 6.87 -21.09
N LEU A 186 1.70 6.69 -20.73
CA LEU A 186 2.36 7.39 -19.63
C LEU A 186 2.60 8.85 -19.98
N ARG A 187 1.99 9.76 -19.22
CA ARG A 187 2.06 11.22 -19.41
C ARG A 187 2.95 11.90 -18.38
N SER A 188 3.08 11.30 -17.21
CA SER A 188 3.87 11.85 -16.11
C SER A 188 4.55 10.74 -15.33
N LEU A 189 5.88 10.87 -15.19
CA LEU A 189 6.70 10.03 -14.35
C LEU A 189 7.51 10.94 -13.41
N SER A 190 7.37 10.73 -12.10
CA SER A 190 8.17 11.37 -11.07
C SER A 190 8.93 10.30 -10.32
N LEU A 191 10.26 10.41 -10.31
CA LEU A 191 11.15 9.57 -9.52
C LEU A 191 11.76 10.41 -8.42
N THR A 192 11.64 9.96 -7.18
CA THR A 192 12.28 10.59 -6.02
C THR A 192 13.24 9.60 -5.40
N VAL A 193 14.45 10.05 -5.07
CA VAL A 193 15.43 9.20 -4.36
C VAL A 193 15.38 9.54 -2.89
N ARG A 194 15.23 8.51 -2.05
CA ARG A 194 15.37 8.65 -0.60
C ARG A 194 16.82 8.44 -0.23
N HIS A 195 17.42 9.44 0.42
CA HIS A 195 18.72 9.29 1.05
C HIS A 195 18.52 8.72 2.45
N LYS A 196 19.23 7.64 2.81
CA LYS A 196 19.24 7.15 4.19
C LYS A 196 20.13 8.10 4.98
N PRO A 197 19.64 8.82 6.00
CA PRO A 197 20.54 9.61 6.83
C PRO A 197 21.53 8.64 7.49
N ASP A 198 22.82 8.87 7.25
CA ASP A 198 23.88 8.10 7.87
C ASP A 198 23.83 8.35 9.39
N ASN A 199 23.29 7.40 10.14
CA ASN A 199 23.26 7.46 11.60
C ASN A 199 24.64 7.14 12.22
N SER A 200 25.73 7.30 11.47
CA SER A 200 27.11 7.16 11.95
C SER A 200 27.58 8.28 12.89
N ILE A 201 26.68 9.17 13.32
CA ILE A 201 26.97 10.18 14.34
C ILE A 201 26.10 9.92 15.58
N ALA A 202 26.39 8.83 16.29
CA ALA A 202 26.12 8.72 17.71
C ALA A 202 27.37 9.21 18.46
N TRP A 203 27.26 10.35 19.16
CA TRP A 203 28.23 10.78 20.17
C TRP A 203 27.89 10.14 21.51
#